data_AF-A0A1J5PCC9-F1
#
_entry.id   AF-A0A1J5PCC9-F1
#
_cell.length_a   1.000
_cell.length_b   1.000
_cell.length_c   1.000
_cell.angle_alpha   90.00
_cell.angle_beta   90.00
_cell.angle_gamma   90.00
#
_symmetry.space_group_name_H-M   'P 1'
#
loop_
_entity.id
_entity.type
_entity.pdbx_description
1 polymer ?
#
loop_
_entity_poly.entity_id
_entity_poly.type
_entity_poly.pdbx_seq_one_letter_code
_entity_poly.pdbx_strand_id
1 'polypeptide(L)' 'MVAAAEAAGTTVAAIGHITATAGLTLLDAHGEPIAQHFTAFDHFRTP' A
#
# COMPACT_ATOMS: atom_id res chain seq x y z
N MET A 1 -11.08 14.22 -6.23
CA MET A 1 -10.38 12.98 -6.62
C MET A 1 -11.27 12.07 -7.48
N VAL A 2 -12.47 11.70 -7.01
CA VAL A 2 -13.38 10.79 -7.74
C VAL A 2 -13.73 11.28 -9.16
N ALA A 3 -14.12 12.54 -9.33
CA ALA A 3 -14.47 13.08 -10.66
C ALA A 3 -13.31 13.04 -11.69
N ALA A 4 -12.06 13.21 -11.26
CA ALA A 4 -10.91 13.13 -12.15
C ALA A 4 -10.58 11.67 -12.53
N ALA A 5 -10.74 10.75 -11.58
CA ALA A 5 -10.59 9.31 -11.80
C ALA A 5 -11.64 8.78 -12.79
N GLU A 6 -12.89 9.20 -12.63
CA GLU A 6 -14.00 8.90 -13.55
C GLU A 6 -13.74 9.43 -14.96
N ALA A 7 -13.35 10.71 -15.07
CA ALA A 7 -13.04 11.33 -16.36
C ALA A 7 -11.86 10.65 -17.09
N ALA A 8 -10.87 10.16 -16.33
CA ALA A 8 -9.72 9.44 -16.86
C ALA A 8 -9.98 7.93 -17.09
N GLY A 9 -11.16 7.41 -16.73
CA GLY A 9 -11.48 5.98 -16.78
C GLY A 9 -10.54 5.13 -15.92
N THR A 10 -9.91 5.72 -14.90
CA THR A 10 -8.88 5.07 -14.08
C THR A 10 -9.43 4.90 -12.67
N THR A 11 -9.59 3.66 -12.21
CA THR A 11 -10.10 3.37 -10.87
C THR A 11 -9.14 3.85 -9.79
N VAL A 12 -9.69 4.45 -8.73
CA VAL A 12 -8.93 4.92 -7.56
C VAL A 12 -9.54 4.33 -6.30
N ALA A 13 -8.70 3.82 -5.41
CA ALA A 13 -9.09 3.29 -4.11
C ALA A 13 -8.23 3.89 -3.00
N ALA A 14 -8.84 4.23 -1.87
CA ALA A 14 -8.12 4.61 -0.66
C ALA A 14 -7.69 3.35 0.09
N ILE A 15 -6.38 3.06 0.07
CA ILE A 15 -5.82 1.81 0.63
C ILE A 15 -5.22 1.96 2.03
N GLY A 16 -5.31 3.15 2.63
CA GLY A 16 -4.72 3.42 3.93
C GLY A 16 -4.70 4.90 4.27
N HIS A 17 -3.99 5.24 5.34
CA HIS A 17 -3.79 6.61 5.81
C HIS A 17 -2.40 6.76 6.44
N ILE A 18 -1.92 7.99 6.55
CA ILE A 18 -0.65 8.31 7.18
C ILE A 18 -0.86 8.41 8.70
N THR A 19 0.07 7.83 9.45
CA THR A 19 0.14 7.94 10.91
C THR A 19 1.43 8.63 11.32
N ALA A 20 1.52 9.09 12.57
CA ALA A 20 2.73 9.74 13.08
C ALA A 20 3.89 8.75 13.30
N THR A 21 3.60 7.45 13.44
CA THR A 21 4.60 6.43 13.70
C THR A 21 5.37 6.11 12.42
N ALA A 22 6.70 6.14 12.50
CA ALA A 22 7.55 5.73 11.39
C ALA A 22 7.42 4.22 11.15
N GLY A 23 7.09 3.83 9.92
CA GLY A 23 7.01 2.43 9.51
C GLY A 23 5.83 2.16 8.58
N LEU A 24 5.67 0.88 8.21
CA LEU A 24 4.52 0.37 7.48
C LEU A 24 3.81 -0.66 8.36
N THR A 25 2.51 -0.45 8.59
CA THR A 25 1.65 -1.45 9.24
C THR A 25 0.65 -1.95 8.19
N LEU A 26 0.67 -3.25 7.90
CA LEU A 26 -0.37 -3.89 7.12
C LEU A 26 -1.38 -4.50 8.06
N LEU A 27 -2.65 -4.26 7.78
CA LEU A 27 -3.77 -4.84 8.52
C LEU A 27 -4.49 -5.84 7.63
N ASP A 28 -4.99 -6.90 8.22
CA ASP A 28 -5.89 -7.82 7.54
C ASP A 28 -7.32 -7.25 7.44
N ALA A 29 -8.26 -8.06 6.92
CA ALA A 29 -9.66 -7.66 6.77
C ALA A 29 -10.38 -7.42 8.11
N HIS A 30 -9.83 -7.91 9.21
CA HIS A 30 -10.34 -7.73 10.57
C HIS A 30 -9.67 -6.55 11.29
N GLY A 31 -8.67 -5.92 10.66
CA GLY A 31 -7.89 -4.83 11.25
C GLY A 31 -6.73 -5.32 12.12
N GLU A 32 -6.40 -6.62 12.08
CA GLU A 32 -5.28 -7.17 12.85
C GLU A 32 -3.95 -6.98 12.10
N PRO A 33 -2.85 -6.63 12.80
CA PRO A 33 -1.55 -6.47 12.18
C PRO A 33 -1.01 -7.76 11.56
N ILE A 34 -0.64 -7.69 10.29
CA ILE A 34 0.05 -8.78 9.60
C ILE A 34 1.56 -8.64 9.84
N ALA A 35 2.14 -9.57 10.60
CA ALA A 35 3.58 -9.65 10.83
C ALA A 35 4.31 -10.32 9.65
N GLN A 36 4.35 -9.67 8.49
CA GLN A 36 5.09 -10.15 7.31
C GLN A 36 6.19 -9.18 6.91
N HIS A 37 7.34 -9.75 6.51
CA HIS A 37 8.45 -8.99 5.96
C HIS A 37 8.47 -9.12 4.43
N PHE A 38 8.28 -8.01 3.74
CA PHE A 38 8.32 -7.95 2.28
C PHE A 38 9.70 -7.48 1.84
N THR A 39 10.34 -8.25 0.96
CA THR A 39 11.59 -7.82 0.34
C THR A 39 11.29 -7.02 -0.90
N ALA A 40 11.94 -5.87 -1.06
CA ALA A 40 11.88 -5.13 -2.31
C ALA A 40 12.54 -5.94 -3.43
N PHE A 41 12.14 -5.63 -4.68
CA PHE A 41 12.91 -6.08 -5.82
C PHE A 41 14.29 -5.41 -5.77
N ASP A 42 15.34 -6.22 -5.94
CA ASP A 42 16.72 -5.76 -5.95
C ASP A 42 17.37 -6.27 -7.24
N HIS A 43 17.79 -5.33 -8.09
CA HIS A 43 18.38 -5.58 -9.41
C HIS A 43 19.67 -6.41 -9.34
N PHE A 44 20.37 -6.40 -8.20
CA PHE A 44 21.65 -7.08 -8.02
C PHE A 44 21.54 -8.31 -7.13
N ARG A 45 20.31 -8.71 -6.75
CA ARG A 45 20.07 -9.84 -5.84
C ARG A 45 20.52 -11.19 -6.39
N THR A 46 20.71 -11.27 -7.71
CA THR A 46 21.34 -12.40 -8.40
C THR A 46 22.33 -11.85 -9.42
N PRO A 47 23.58 -12.37 -9.48
CA PRO A 47 24.60 -11.91 -10.42
C PRO A 47 24.23 -12.13 -11.89
#